data_AF-A0A2E2EDF2-F1
#
_entry.id   AF-A0A2E2EDF2-F1
#
_cell.length_a   1.000
_cell.length_b   1.000
_cell.length_c   1.000
_cell.angle_alpha   90.00
_cell.angle_beta   90.00
_cell.angle_gamma   90.00
#
_symmetry.space_group_name_H-M   'P 1'
#
loop_
_entity.id
_entity.type
_entity.pdbx_description
1 polymer ?
#
loop_
_entity_poly.entity_id
_entity_poly.type
_entity_poly.pdbx_seq_one_letter_code
_entity_poly.pdbx_strand_id
1 'polypeptide(L)'
;MFGLGATEVIVILVIALVFIGPKKLPELAKGLGKGFREFQNAMKGINETFQNPSHPNTSNEEEGTQRVPYDQQFQDDPAHNQNKPEDEPTEEELAALAEETSDKNKTKAQ
;
A
#
# COMPACT_ATOMS: atom_id res chain seq x y z
N MET A 1 5.62 39.30 5.30
CA MET A 1 6.85 39.99 4.84
C MET A 1 8.04 39.02 4.84
N PHE A 2 7.98 37.98 4.00
CA PHE A 2 9.13 37.21 3.51
C PHE A 2 8.60 36.29 2.40
N GLY A 3 8.35 36.90 1.23
CA GLY A 3 7.90 36.18 0.05
C GLY A 3 9.11 35.53 -0.61
N LEU A 4 9.65 34.47 0.00
CA LEU A 4 10.68 33.66 -0.65
C LEU A 4 10.04 32.95 -1.84
N GLY A 5 10.18 33.56 -3.00
CA GLY A 5 9.86 32.91 -4.26
C GLY A 5 10.86 31.81 -4.56
N ALA A 6 10.53 31.00 -5.56
CA ALA A 6 11.44 29.98 -6.07
C ALA A 6 12.80 30.59 -6.47
N THR A 7 12.80 31.83 -6.98
CA THR A 7 14.01 32.56 -7.39
C THR A 7 14.93 32.84 -6.22
N GLU A 8 14.44 33.37 -5.10
CA GLU A 8 15.24 33.66 -3.91
C GLU A 8 15.86 32.38 -3.33
N VAL A 9 15.09 31.29 -3.29
CA VAL A 9 15.58 29.98 -2.83
C VAL A 9 16.71 29.47 -3.74
N ILE A 10 16.56 29.61 -5.06
CA ILE A 10 17.60 29.21 -6.03
C ILE A 10 18.89 30.01 -5.82
N VAL A 11 18.80 31.33 -5.62
CA VAL A 11 19.99 32.17 -5.39
C VAL A 11 20.74 31.74 -4.13
N ILE A 12 20.03 31.48 -3.03
CA ILE A 12 20.63 30.99 -1.79
C ILE A 12 21.27 29.61 -2.00
N LEU A 13 20.60 28.72 -2.74
CA LEU A 13 21.13 27.40 -3.09
C LEU A 13 22.44 27.50 -3.88
N VAL A 14 22.51 28.40 -4.87
CA VAL A 14 23.74 28.61 -5.66
C VAL A 14 24.88 29.09 -4.78
N ILE A 15 24.63 30.05 -3.88
CA ILE A 15 25.66 30.53 -2.94
C ILE A 15 26.13 29.37 -2.03
N ALA A 16 25.20 28.64 -1.41
CA ALA A 16 25.52 27.48 -0.58
C ALA A 16 26.30 26.41 -1.35
N LEU A 17 25.96 26.19 -2.62
CA LEU A 17 26.65 25.28 -3.53
C LEU A 17 28.08 25.71 -3.87
N VAL A 18 28.37 27.01 -3.92
CA VAL A 18 29.75 27.49 -4.09
C VAL A 18 30.58 27.20 -2.85
N PHE A 19 30.03 27.40 -1.66
CA PHE A 19 30.73 27.12 -0.40
C PHE A 19 30.92 25.62 -0.13
N ILE A 20 29.86 24.84 -0.28
CA ILE A 20 29.85 23.41 0.05
C ILE A 20 30.38 22.58 -1.14
N GLY A 21 30.13 23.02 -2.37
CA GLY A 21 30.42 22.31 -3.61
C GLY A 21 29.24 21.44 -4.08
N PRO A 22 28.85 21.47 -5.37
CA PRO A 22 27.74 20.64 -5.89
C PRO A 22 28.02 19.14 -5.83
N LYS A 23 29.30 18.75 -5.79
CA LYS A 23 29.70 17.35 -5.61
C LYS A 23 29.50 16.86 -4.17
N LYS A 24 29.47 17.76 -3.19
CA LYS A 24 29.33 17.43 -1.77
C LYS A 24 27.87 17.33 -1.32
N LEU A 25 26.94 18.03 -1.95
CA LEU A 25 25.51 17.84 -1.68
C LEU A 25 25.03 16.38 -1.78
N PRO A 26 25.29 15.62 -2.87
CA PRO A 26 24.84 14.24 -2.96
C PRO A 26 25.54 13.33 -1.95
N GLU A 27 26.78 13.64 -1.57
CA GLU A 27 27.54 12.92 -0.54
C GLU A 27 26.91 13.12 0.85
N LEU A 28 26.61 14.38 1.21
CA LEU A 28 25.90 14.74 2.44
C LEU A 28 24.48 14.18 2.48
N ALA A 29 23.73 14.28 1.38
CA ALA A 29 22.37 13.75 1.29
C ALA A 29 22.34 12.21 1.44
N LYS A 30 23.32 11.49 0.89
CA LYS A 30 23.44 10.03 1.09
C LYS A 30 23.68 9.68 2.55
N GLY A 31 24.55 10.42 3.25
CA GLY A 31 24.81 10.22 4.68
C GLY A 31 23.59 10.52 5.54
N LEU A 32 23.00 11.71 5.35
CA LEU A 32 21.80 12.14 6.06
C LEU A 32 20.60 11.23 5.77
N GLY A 33 20.42 10.79 4.52
CA GLY A 33 19.31 9.92 4.13
C GLY A 33 19.37 8.54 4.78
N LYS A 34 20.56 7.95 4.88
CA LYS A 34 20.75 6.68 5.61
C LYS A 34 20.45 6.84 7.10
N GLY A 35 21.03 7.87 7.74
CA GLY A 35 20.79 8.15 9.15
C GLY A 35 19.32 8.47 9.45
N PHE A 36 18.65 9.22 8.57
CA PHE A 36 17.22 9.52 8.71
C PHE A 36 16.34 8.27 8.56
N ARG A 37 16.70 7.35 7.66
CA ARG A 37 15.99 6.07 7.50
C ARG A 37 16.16 5.18 8.74
N GLU A 38 17.37 5.05 9.25
CA GLU A 38 17.65 4.30 10.48
C GLU A 38 16.96 4.94 11.69
N PHE A 39 16.96 6.27 11.79
CA PHE A 39 16.21 7.01 12.81
C PHE A 39 14.72 6.72 12.73
N GLN A 40 14.12 6.75 11.53
CA GLN A 40 12.72 6.40 11.36
C GLN A 40 12.42 4.95 11.76
N ASN A 41 13.28 4.00 11.37
CA ASN A 41 13.11 2.59 11.74
C ASN A 41 13.18 2.40 13.27
N ALA A 42 14.14 3.06 13.94
CA ALA A 42 14.25 3.04 15.40
C ALA A 42 13.02 3.67 16.07
N MET A 43 12.54 4.80 15.56
CA MET A 43 11.33 5.46 16.07
C MET A 43 10.09 4.58 15.90
N LYS A 44 9.95 3.85 14.78
CA LYS A 44 8.84 2.90 14.59
C LYS A 44 8.89 1.75 15.59
N GLY A 45 10.04 1.12 15.78
CA GLY A 45 10.20 0.04 16.77
C GLY A 45 9.85 0.47 18.20
N ILE A 46 10.19 1.72 18.58
CA ILE A 46 9.80 2.30 19.88
C ILE A 46 8.28 2.46 19.99
N ASN A 47 7.62 2.99 18.95
CA ASN A 47 6.17 3.16 18.93
C ASN A 47 5.43 1.81 18.99
N GLU A 48 5.91 0.81 18.25
CA GLU A 48 5.35 -0.55 18.24
C GLU A 48 5.51 -1.24 19.60
N THR A 49 6.66 -1.07 20.26
CA THR A 49 6.89 -1.60 21.62
C THR A 49 5.94 -0.96 22.64
N PHE A 50 5.61 0.32 22.47
CA PHE A 50 4.68 1.02 23.37
C PHE A 50 3.21 0.65 23.11
N GLN A 51 2.83 0.38 21.85
CA GLN A 51 1.45 0.00 21.49
C GLN A 51 1.15 -1.48 21.66
N ASN A 52 2.15 -2.36 21.53
CA ASN A 52 1.94 -3.80 21.61
C ASN A 52 3.15 -4.52 22.24
N PRO A 53 3.23 -4.59 23.58
CA PRO A 53 4.39 -5.15 24.29
C PRO A 53 4.59 -6.67 24.11
N SER A 54 3.71 -7.35 23.36
CA SER A 54 3.69 -8.82 23.28
C SER A 54 4.46 -9.43 22.10
N HIS A 55 4.96 -8.64 21.14
CA HIS A 55 5.70 -9.15 19.98
C HIS A 55 6.87 -8.22 19.56
N PRO A 56 8.12 -8.48 19.99
CA PRO A 56 9.27 -7.73 19.51
C PRO A 56 9.65 -8.22 18.10
N ASN A 57 9.11 -7.59 17.07
CA ASN A 57 9.47 -7.88 15.68
C ASN A 57 10.77 -7.14 15.33
N THR A 58 11.91 -7.81 15.52
CA THR A 58 13.23 -7.27 15.15
C THR A 58 13.42 -7.45 13.65
N SER A 59 12.98 -6.47 12.87
CA SER A 59 13.12 -6.45 11.41
C SER A 59 14.54 -6.05 11.00
N ASN A 60 15.43 -7.04 10.96
CA ASN A 60 16.65 -7.01 10.16
C ASN A 60 16.44 -7.94 8.96
N GLU A 61 15.93 -7.39 7.86
CA GLU A 61 15.98 -8.08 6.56
C GLU A 61 16.64 -7.17 5.52
N GLU A 62 17.76 -7.68 5.04
CA GLU A 62 18.63 -7.14 4.03
C GLU A 62 17.96 -7.25 2.65
N GLU A 63 17.33 -6.20 2.13
CA GLU A 63 16.99 -6.17 0.69
C GLU A 63 18.15 -5.60 -0.13
N GLY A 64 19.11 -6.49 -0.34
CA GLY A 64 20.16 -6.37 -1.34
C GLY A 64 20.15 -7.57 -2.28
N THR A 65 19.06 -7.85 -3.00
CA THR A 65 19.11 -8.75 -4.17
C THR A 65 17.92 -8.53 -5.13
N GLN A 66 18.03 -7.56 -6.05
CA GLN A 66 17.28 -7.64 -7.30
C GLN A 66 18.05 -8.59 -8.23
N ARG A 67 17.73 -9.88 -8.17
CA ARG A 67 18.03 -10.85 -9.22
C ARG A 67 16.66 -11.40 -9.61
N VAL A 68 16.18 -11.01 -10.78
CA VAL A 68 15.02 -11.65 -11.39
C VAL A 68 15.60 -12.75 -12.30
N PRO A 69 15.49 -14.05 -11.98
CA PRO A 69 15.75 -15.10 -12.94
C PRO A 69 14.53 -15.16 -13.87
N TYR A 70 14.62 -14.54 -15.04
CA TYR A 70 13.70 -14.81 -16.14
C TYR A 70 14.05 -16.17 -16.74
N ASP A 71 13.52 -17.24 -16.15
CA ASP A 71 13.38 -18.53 -16.80
C ASP A 71 12.26 -19.29 -16.10
N GLN A 72 11.03 -18.83 -16.33
CA GLN A 72 9.87 -19.69 -16.22
C GLN A 72 9.48 -20.04 -17.64
N GLN A 73 9.97 -21.19 -18.08
CA GLN A 73 9.59 -21.84 -19.32
C GLN A 73 8.06 -21.95 -19.31
N PHE A 74 7.42 -21.30 -20.28
CA PHE A 74 6.04 -21.61 -20.65
C PHE A 74 6.03 -23.05 -21.14
N GLN A 75 5.76 -23.99 -20.23
CA GLN A 75 5.36 -25.33 -20.61
C GLN A 75 3.84 -25.34 -20.69
N ASP A 76 3.38 -25.40 -21.93
CA ASP A 76 2.02 -25.72 -22.34
C ASP A 76 1.53 -26.98 -21.61
N ASP A 77 0.46 -26.87 -20.82
CA ASP A 77 -0.33 -28.03 -20.43
C ASP A 77 -1.83 -27.73 -20.65
N PRO A 78 -2.38 -28.08 -21.83
CA PRO A 78 -3.78 -27.85 -22.16
C PRO A 78 -4.62 -29.06 -21.75
N ALA A 79 -4.69 -29.38 -20.46
CA ALA A 79 -5.68 -30.34 -19.98
C ALA A 79 -5.99 -30.17 -18.49
N HIS A 80 -7.26 -29.84 -18.21
CA HIS A 80 -7.98 -30.12 -16.96
C HIS A 80 -7.64 -29.28 -15.72
N ASN A 81 -8.54 -28.35 -15.38
CA ASN A 81 -9.39 -28.55 -14.20
C ASN A 81 -10.62 -27.62 -14.24
N GLN A 82 -11.78 -28.21 -14.49
CA GLN A 82 -13.10 -27.59 -14.50
C GLN A 82 -13.61 -27.46 -13.07
N ASN A 83 -13.54 -26.26 -12.49
CA ASN A 83 -14.35 -25.92 -11.32
C ASN A 83 -14.80 -24.45 -11.43
N LYS A 84 -15.87 -24.25 -12.20
CA LYS A 84 -16.68 -23.04 -12.19
C LYS A 84 -18.00 -23.39 -11.50
N PRO A 85 -18.22 -23.05 -10.22
CA PRO A 85 -19.55 -23.09 -9.65
C PRO A 85 -20.32 -21.88 -10.19
N GLU A 86 -21.17 -22.16 -11.18
CA GLU A 86 -22.24 -21.29 -11.67
C GLU A 86 -23.45 -21.49 -10.76
N ASP A 87 -23.55 -20.71 -9.69
CA ASP A 87 -24.81 -20.49 -8.95
C ASP A 87 -25.15 -19.00 -9.06
N GLU A 88 -25.56 -18.58 -10.26
CA GLU A 88 -26.44 -17.42 -10.41
C GLU A 88 -27.87 -17.93 -10.20
N PRO A 89 -28.62 -17.45 -9.20
CA PRO A 89 -30.01 -17.85 -9.02
C PRO A 89 -30.81 -17.39 -10.23
N THR A 90 -31.43 -18.34 -10.92
CA THR A 90 -32.29 -18.08 -12.08
C THR A 90 -33.52 -17.29 -11.65
N GLU A 91 -33.92 -16.32 -12.47
CA GLU A 91 -35.04 -15.40 -12.23
C GLU A 91 -36.41 -16.10 -12.03
N GLU A 92 -36.48 -17.42 -12.24
CA GLU A 92 -37.66 -18.25 -11.96
C GLU A 92 -37.91 -18.46 -10.44
N GLU A 93 -36.89 -18.46 -9.59
CA GLU A 93 -37.08 -18.62 -8.13
C GLU A 93 -37.59 -17.32 -7.47
N LEU A 94 -37.31 -16.17 -8.08
CA LEU A 94 -37.77 -14.85 -7.63
C LEU A 94 -39.28 -14.63 -7.88
N ALA A 95 -39.84 -15.31 -8.89
CA ALA A 95 -41.26 -15.20 -9.23
C ALA A 95 -42.15 -16.06 -8.31
N ALA A 96 -41.65 -17.19 -7.81
CA ALA A 96 -42.41 -18.10 -6.97
C ALA A 96 -42.73 -17.57 -5.56
N LEU A 97 -42.01 -16.56 -5.08
CA LEU A 97 -42.23 -15.94 -3.76
C LEU A 97 -43.26 -14.80 -3.76
N ALA A 98 -43.70 -14.33 -4.92
CA ALA A 98 -44.64 -13.21 -5.04
C ALA A 98 -46.12 -13.63 -5.10
N GLU A 99 -46.44 -14.91 -5.34
CA GLU A 99 -47.83 -15.38 -5.52
C GLU A 99 -48.51 -16.00 -4.28
N GLU A 100 -47.81 -16.25 -3.17
CA GLU A 100 -48.38 -16.92 -1.97
C GLU A 100 -48.57 -16.01 -0.73
N THR A 101 -48.94 -14.74 -0.92
CA THR A 101 -49.54 -13.93 0.17
C THR A 101 -50.78 -13.14 -0.30
N SER A 102 -51.57 -13.75 -1.17
CA SER A 102 -53.02 -13.49 -1.20
C SER A 102 -53.65 -14.06 0.08
N ASP A 103 -54.59 -13.32 0.66
CA ASP A 103 -55.45 -13.72 1.79
C ASP A 103 -54.81 -13.83 3.19
N LYS A 104 -54.86 -12.73 3.95
CA LYS A 104 -55.37 -12.63 5.35
C LYS A 104 -54.86 -11.35 6.06
N ASN A 105 -55.36 -10.16 5.70
CA ASN A 105 -55.55 -9.11 6.71
C ASN A 105 -56.66 -8.09 6.35
N LYS A 106 -57.74 -8.58 5.73
CA LYS A 106 -59.04 -7.91 5.72
C LYS A 106 -59.68 -8.08 7.10
N THR A 107 -59.15 -7.45 8.15
CA THR A 107 -59.90 -7.22 9.40
C THR A 107 -59.27 -6.06 10.19
N LYS A 108 -60.03 -4.96 10.33
CA LYS A 108 -59.78 -3.65 10.97
C LYS A 108 -59.42 -2.54 9.97
N ALA A 109 -60.32 -1.73 9.41
CA ALA A 109 -61.71 -1.38 9.75
C ALA A 109 -61.93 -0.98 11.23
N GLN A 110 -61.40 0.17 11.61
CA GLN A 110 -62.13 1.30 12.23
C GLN A 110 -61.17 2.43 12.55
#